data_AF-A0A423STG2-F1
#
_entry.id   AF-A0A423STG2-F1
#
_cell.length_a   1.000
_cell.length_b   1.000
_cell.length_c   1.000
_cell.angle_alpha   90.00
_cell.angle_beta   90.00
_cell.angle_gamma   90.00
#
_symmetry.space_group_name_H-M   'P 1'
#
loop_
_entity.id
_entity.type
_entity.pdbx_description
1 polymer ?
#
loop_
_entity_poly.entity_id
_entity_poly.type
_entity_poly.pdbx_seq_one_letter_code
_entity_poly.pdbx_strand_id
1 'polypeptide(L)'
;MRIHVRLRLWVGLAATYLVFMGLVHLLHVPLRSNTIHSHYDLSAEGVVSKHREHMRKEAEKYARAAMKEPSAGLEMAEQIRILTETYKKADVNSDGLLELSELTTYISTKIKEHLTLALKENFFMFTAIDLKPRNGMVSWEEYHRYFLKQHGYDDNYIDNHKKDHKGLPRELKEAIMRDKASWSQAARDNPEQLTIDEFLAFRHPESSHATILSIVEETIGRLDVDEDGKLTEEEFSDPTMNEVPDYMTEEQFRLDRINEFKIADLDKNGKVERKELLHYIDPRNVHHAEKEAVNLLAAADSNQDGVLTLVEVLAEREIFMKSKMVDAAKSFHDEF
;
A
#
# COMPACT_ATOMS: atom_id res chain seq x y z
N MET A 1 25.37 -44.43 -58.12
CA MET A 1 25.07 -45.29 -56.95
C MET A 1 24.87 -44.53 -55.62
N ARG A 2 24.48 -43.23 -55.61
CA ARG A 2 24.26 -42.44 -54.37
C ARG A 2 22.81 -41.99 -54.13
N ILE A 3 21.93 -42.08 -55.14
CA ILE A 3 20.53 -41.62 -55.05
C ILE A 3 19.61 -42.70 -54.45
N HIS A 4 19.81 -43.98 -54.80
CA HIS A 4 19.04 -45.08 -54.23
C HIS A 4 19.31 -45.31 -52.73
N VAL A 5 20.48 -44.94 -52.23
CA VAL A 5 20.81 -45.04 -50.79
C VAL A 5 20.07 -43.96 -49.99
N ARG A 6 19.95 -42.74 -50.52
CA ARG A 6 19.20 -41.66 -49.86
C ARG A 6 17.70 -41.95 -49.85
N LEU A 7 17.13 -42.43 -50.96
CA LEU A 7 15.71 -42.77 -51.02
C LEU A 7 15.33 -43.89 -50.03
N ARG A 8 16.20 -44.90 -49.87
CA ARG A 8 16.00 -45.96 -48.86
C ARG A 8 16.08 -45.44 -47.43
N LEU A 9 16.92 -44.44 -47.16
CA LEU A 9 17.03 -43.80 -45.84
C LEU A 9 15.78 -42.97 -45.49
N TRP A 10 15.23 -42.23 -46.46
CA TRP A 10 14.00 -41.44 -46.26
C TRP A 10 12.75 -42.34 -46.11
N VAL A 11 12.67 -43.43 -46.87
CA VAL A 11 11.60 -44.42 -46.71
C VAL A 11 11.70 -45.15 -45.35
N GLY A 12 12.92 -45.45 -44.90
CA GLY A 12 13.17 -45.99 -43.56
C GLY A 12 12.71 -45.05 -42.45
N LEU A 13 13.08 -43.76 -42.54
CA LEU A 13 12.69 -42.73 -41.57
C LEU A 13 11.17 -42.51 -41.52
N ALA A 14 10.51 -42.47 -42.68
CA ALA A 14 9.06 -42.33 -42.75
C ALA A 14 8.33 -43.55 -42.16
N ALA A 15 8.82 -44.76 -42.42
CA ALA A 15 8.27 -45.98 -41.82
C ALA A 15 8.44 -45.99 -40.30
N THR A 16 9.61 -45.57 -39.79
CA THR A 16 9.82 -45.45 -38.32
C THR A 16 8.96 -44.38 -37.69
N TYR A 17 8.69 -43.27 -38.39
CA TYR A 17 7.83 -42.19 -37.89
C TYR A 17 6.36 -42.63 -37.83
N LEU A 18 5.87 -43.38 -38.83
CA LEU A 18 4.52 -43.93 -38.82
C LEU A 18 4.34 -45.02 -37.75
N VAL A 19 5.36 -45.85 -37.50
CA VAL A 19 5.36 -46.81 -36.40
C VAL A 19 5.40 -46.08 -35.05
N PHE A 20 6.16 -44.99 -34.92
CA PHE A 20 6.21 -44.17 -33.71
C PHE A 20 4.87 -43.47 -33.45
N MET A 21 4.24 -42.86 -34.46
CA MET A 21 2.89 -42.28 -34.34
C MET A 21 1.83 -43.35 -34.04
N GLY A 22 1.94 -44.54 -34.64
CA GLY A 22 1.09 -45.68 -34.34
C GLY A 22 1.26 -46.17 -32.90
N LEU A 23 2.49 -46.22 -32.38
CA LEU A 23 2.78 -46.53 -30.98
C LEU A 23 2.32 -45.43 -30.02
N VAL A 24 2.43 -44.14 -30.38
CA VAL A 24 1.89 -43.01 -29.59
C VAL A 24 0.36 -43.04 -29.57
N HIS A 25 -0.29 -43.52 -30.62
CA HIS A 25 -1.74 -43.75 -30.63
C HIS A 25 -2.16 -45.03 -29.91
N LEU A 26 -1.37 -46.11 -29.95
CA LEU A 26 -1.65 -47.36 -29.22
C LEU A 26 -1.32 -47.27 -27.73
N LEU A 27 -0.32 -46.47 -27.35
CA LEU A 27 0.10 -46.17 -25.99
C LEU A 27 -0.43 -44.81 -25.52
N HIS A 28 -1.55 -44.36 -26.08
CA HIS A 28 -2.38 -43.35 -25.41
C HIS A 28 -2.93 -43.96 -24.12
N VAL A 29 -2.06 -44.04 -23.12
CA VAL A 29 -2.45 -44.02 -21.73
C VAL A 29 -3.13 -42.67 -21.58
N PRO A 30 -4.45 -42.61 -21.37
CA PRO A 30 -5.05 -41.35 -20.99
C PRO A 30 -4.28 -40.89 -19.77
N LEU A 31 -3.70 -39.70 -19.81
CA LEU A 31 -3.24 -39.03 -18.60
C LEU A 31 -4.50 -38.83 -17.75
N ARG A 32 -4.84 -39.84 -16.96
CA ARG A 32 -5.58 -39.65 -15.72
C ARG A 32 -4.67 -38.76 -14.89
N SER A 33 -4.90 -37.46 -14.95
CA SER A 33 -4.69 -36.67 -13.76
C SER A 33 -5.41 -37.43 -12.65
N ASN A 34 -4.74 -37.70 -11.53
CA ASN A 34 -5.45 -38.00 -10.31
C ASN A 34 -6.22 -36.73 -9.94
N THR A 35 -7.40 -36.59 -10.51
CA THR A 35 -8.50 -35.89 -9.87
C THR A 35 -8.69 -36.61 -8.55
N ILE A 36 -8.17 -36.01 -7.48
CA ILE A 36 -8.77 -36.19 -6.17
C ILE A 36 -10.22 -35.79 -6.39
N HIS A 37 -11.12 -36.77 -6.41
CA HIS A 37 -12.54 -36.50 -6.25
C HIS A 37 -12.72 -35.90 -4.86
N SER A 38 -12.52 -34.59 -4.73
CA SER A 38 -13.30 -33.86 -3.76
C SER A 38 -14.73 -33.89 -4.30
N HIS A 39 -15.61 -34.44 -3.50
CA HIS A 39 -17.02 -34.56 -3.81
C HIS A 39 -17.67 -33.16 -3.68
N TYR A 40 -17.24 -32.19 -4.48
CA TYR A 40 -17.95 -30.92 -4.62
C TYR A 40 -18.87 -31.02 -5.82
N ASP A 41 -20.16 -31.06 -5.51
CA ASP A 41 -21.24 -30.85 -6.44
C ASP A 41 -21.17 -29.39 -6.95
N LEU A 42 -20.36 -29.19 -8.00
CA LEU A 42 -20.29 -27.95 -8.78
C LEU A 42 -21.53 -27.84 -9.67
N SER A 43 -22.69 -27.63 -9.07
CA SER A 43 -23.68 -26.79 -9.74
C SER A 43 -23.19 -25.35 -9.57
N ALA A 44 -22.76 -24.72 -10.66
CA ALA A 44 -22.46 -23.29 -10.67
C ALA A 44 -23.65 -22.45 -10.14
N GLU A 45 -24.86 -23.01 -10.16
CA GLU A 45 -26.05 -22.43 -9.55
C GLU A 45 -26.02 -22.45 -8.01
N GLY A 46 -25.39 -23.42 -7.35
CA GLY A 46 -25.37 -23.56 -5.89
C GLY A 46 -24.56 -22.45 -5.20
N VAL A 47 -23.31 -22.25 -5.63
CA VAL A 47 -22.42 -21.19 -5.09
C VAL A 47 -22.95 -19.81 -5.47
N VAL A 48 -23.41 -19.62 -6.71
CA VAL A 48 -24.03 -18.36 -7.17
C VAL A 48 -25.34 -18.08 -6.43
N SER A 49 -26.15 -19.09 -6.09
CA SER A 49 -27.39 -18.87 -5.32
C SER A 49 -27.10 -18.53 -3.87
N LYS A 50 -26.11 -19.18 -3.24
CA LYS A 50 -25.69 -18.90 -1.86
C LYS A 50 -25.10 -17.49 -1.74
N HIS A 51 -24.28 -17.10 -2.71
CA HIS A 51 -23.74 -15.75 -2.89
C HIS A 51 -24.86 -14.72 -3.10
N ARG A 52 -25.84 -15.00 -3.97
CA ARG A 52 -26.97 -14.10 -4.26
C ARG A 52 -27.90 -13.93 -3.04
N GLU A 53 -28.08 -14.99 -2.26
CA GLU A 53 -28.88 -14.95 -1.04
C GLU A 53 -28.15 -14.22 0.11
N HIS A 54 -26.84 -14.40 0.25
CA HIS A 54 -26.03 -13.62 1.18
C HIS A 54 -26.02 -12.13 0.82
N MET A 55 -25.80 -11.81 -0.46
CA MET A 55 -25.88 -10.44 -1.00
C MET A 55 -27.24 -9.81 -0.77
N ARG A 56 -28.33 -10.57 -0.91
CA ARG A 56 -29.67 -10.09 -0.60
C ARG A 56 -29.84 -9.82 0.90
N LYS A 57 -29.32 -10.66 1.78
CA LYS A 57 -29.40 -10.46 3.25
C LYS A 57 -28.59 -9.26 3.71
N GLU A 58 -27.40 -9.07 3.17
CA GLU A 58 -26.56 -7.90 3.43
C GLU A 58 -27.21 -6.63 2.85
N ALA A 59 -27.68 -6.65 1.60
CA ALA A 59 -28.44 -5.53 1.01
C ALA A 59 -29.71 -5.17 1.80
N GLU A 60 -30.44 -6.16 2.31
CA GLU A 60 -31.62 -5.94 3.17
C GLU A 60 -31.22 -5.37 4.55
N LYS A 61 -30.10 -5.82 5.12
CA LYS A 61 -29.51 -5.27 6.35
C LYS A 61 -29.09 -3.80 6.14
N TYR A 62 -28.46 -3.47 5.02
CA TYR A 62 -28.05 -2.12 4.67
C TYR A 62 -29.22 -1.19 4.37
N ALA A 63 -30.24 -1.66 3.63
CA ALA A 63 -31.46 -0.90 3.39
C ALA A 63 -32.19 -0.54 4.71
N ARG A 64 -32.18 -1.45 5.69
CA ARG A 64 -32.74 -1.19 7.03
C ARG A 64 -31.93 -0.20 7.85
N ALA A 65 -30.60 -0.21 7.74
CA ALA A 65 -29.74 0.77 8.41
C ALA A 65 -29.94 2.19 7.84
N ALA A 66 -29.99 2.33 6.50
CA ALA A 66 -30.23 3.61 5.83
C ALA A 66 -31.60 4.24 6.13
N MET A 67 -32.63 3.42 6.42
CA MET A 67 -33.95 3.90 6.84
C MET A 67 -33.99 4.43 8.28
N LYS A 68 -33.07 4.01 9.16
CA LYS A 68 -32.99 4.49 10.55
C LYS A 68 -32.24 5.81 10.68
N GLU A 69 -31.18 6.00 9.91
CA GLU A 69 -30.37 7.23 9.90
C GLU A 69 -30.04 7.63 8.44
N PRO A 70 -30.73 8.62 7.87
CA PRO A 70 -30.57 8.98 6.46
C PRO A 70 -29.17 9.47 6.09
N SER A 71 -28.49 10.19 6.99
CA SER A 71 -27.12 10.67 6.77
C SER A 71 -26.10 9.54 6.80
N ALA A 72 -26.24 8.60 7.74
CA ALA A 72 -25.41 7.39 7.80
C ALA A 72 -25.66 6.49 6.56
N GLY A 73 -26.91 6.46 6.07
CA GLY A 73 -27.26 5.79 4.82
C GLY A 73 -26.58 6.39 3.59
N LEU A 74 -26.45 7.72 3.52
CA LEU A 74 -25.76 8.42 2.42
C LEU A 74 -24.24 8.17 2.45
N GLU A 75 -23.61 8.31 3.61
CA GLU A 75 -22.18 8.02 3.76
C GLU A 75 -21.87 6.56 3.42
N MET A 76 -22.72 5.65 3.88
CA MET A 76 -22.59 4.24 3.57
C MET A 76 -22.72 3.93 2.07
N ALA A 77 -23.73 4.51 1.41
CA ALA A 77 -23.91 4.34 -0.03
C ALA A 77 -22.69 4.82 -0.82
N GLU A 78 -22.08 5.92 -0.39
CA GLU A 78 -20.88 6.45 -1.04
C GLU A 78 -19.66 5.55 -0.83
N GLN A 79 -19.43 5.04 0.38
CA GLN A 79 -18.35 4.07 0.62
C GLN A 79 -18.53 2.79 -0.20
N ILE A 80 -19.76 2.26 -0.30
CA ILE A 80 -20.07 1.08 -1.14
C ILE A 80 -19.74 1.38 -2.61
N ARG A 81 -20.09 2.58 -3.10
CA ARG A 81 -19.80 3.01 -4.47
C ARG A 81 -18.28 3.06 -4.71
N ILE A 82 -17.54 3.71 -3.82
CA ILE A 82 -16.07 3.83 -3.90
C ILE A 82 -15.42 2.44 -3.90
N LEU A 83 -15.80 1.56 -2.96
CA LEU A 83 -15.24 0.21 -2.90
C LEU A 83 -15.57 -0.61 -4.14
N THR A 84 -16.79 -0.51 -4.66
CA THR A 84 -17.18 -1.23 -5.89
C THR A 84 -16.37 -0.75 -7.09
N GLU A 85 -16.12 0.56 -7.21
CA GLU A 85 -15.29 1.11 -8.29
C GLU A 85 -13.82 0.73 -8.13
N THR A 86 -13.30 0.78 -6.91
CA THR A 86 -11.92 0.41 -6.59
C THR A 86 -11.68 -1.07 -6.81
N TYR A 87 -12.61 -1.94 -6.40
CA TYR A 87 -12.59 -3.38 -6.66
C TYR A 87 -12.46 -3.68 -8.14
N LYS A 88 -13.32 -3.08 -8.98
CA LYS A 88 -13.29 -3.26 -10.43
C LYS A 88 -12.02 -2.77 -11.11
N LYS A 89 -11.33 -1.79 -10.52
CA LYS A 89 -10.04 -1.31 -11.04
C LYS A 89 -8.88 -2.18 -10.59
N ALA A 90 -9.01 -2.84 -9.44
CA ALA A 90 -8.02 -3.76 -8.91
C ALA A 90 -8.10 -5.14 -9.58
N ASP A 91 -9.31 -5.57 -9.96
CA ASP A 91 -9.57 -6.81 -10.70
C ASP A 91 -9.17 -6.64 -12.18
N VAL A 92 -7.90 -6.94 -12.49
CA VAL A 92 -7.31 -6.67 -13.80
C VAL A 92 -7.80 -7.69 -14.83
N ASN A 93 -7.98 -8.94 -14.41
CA ASN A 93 -8.42 -10.02 -15.28
C ASN A 93 -9.96 -10.05 -15.46
N SER A 94 -10.71 -9.29 -14.65
CA SER A 94 -12.17 -9.17 -14.64
C SER A 94 -12.91 -10.50 -14.39
N ASP A 95 -12.32 -11.41 -13.62
CA ASP A 95 -12.94 -12.68 -13.24
C ASP A 95 -13.85 -12.58 -12.00
N GLY A 96 -13.86 -11.41 -11.34
CA GLY A 96 -14.67 -11.16 -10.16
C GLY A 96 -14.09 -11.75 -8.88
N LEU A 97 -12.79 -12.06 -8.86
CA LEU A 97 -12.01 -12.51 -7.71
C LEU A 97 -10.74 -11.66 -7.63
N LEU A 98 -10.48 -11.03 -6.49
CA LEU A 98 -9.22 -10.31 -6.28
C LEU A 98 -8.18 -11.25 -5.70
N GLU A 99 -7.19 -11.59 -6.51
CA GLU A 99 -6.02 -12.34 -6.05
C GLU A 99 -5.03 -11.44 -5.29
N LEU A 100 -4.19 -12.04 -4.43
CA LEU A 100 -3.13 -11.33 -3.71
C LEU A 100 -2.20 -10.54 -4.67
N SER A 101 -1.92 -11.10 -5.84
CA SER A 101 -1.04 -10.48 -6.84
C SER A 101 -1.64 -9.20 -7.45
N GLU A 102 -2.94 -9.23 -7.75
CA GLU A 102 -3.70 -8.09 -8.26
C GLU A 102 -3.83 -6.99 -7.20
N LEU A 103 -4.18 -7.40 -5.97
CA LEU A 103 -4.29 -6.48 -4.83
C LEU A 103 -2.95 -5.77 -4.55
N THR A 104 -1.84 -6.53 -4.51
CA THR A 104 -0.48 -6.00 -4.34
C THR A 104 -0.12 -5.01 -5.45
N THR A 105 -0.40 -5.36 -6.71
CA THR A 105 -0.10 -4.52 -7.87
C THR A 105 -0.90 -3.22 -7.85
N TYR A 106 -2.17 -3.31 -7.48
CA TYR A 106 -3.06 -2.15 -7.40
C TYR A 106 -2.64 -1.22 -6.26
N ILE A 107 -2.36 -1.75 -5.07
CA ILE A 107 -1.86 -0.96 -3.93
C ILE A 107 -0.52 -0.30 -4.26
N SER A 108 0.42 -1.03 -4.87
CA SER A 108 1.71 -0.47 -5.29
C SER A 108 1.52 0.69 -6.27
N THR A 109 0.58 0.56 -7.20
CA THR A 109 0.21 1.62 -8.14
C THR A 109 -0.35 2.83 -7.40
N LYS A 110 -1.27 2.63 -6.46
CA LYS A 110 -1.89 3.70 -5.66
C LYS A 110 -0.88 4.46 -4.83
N ILE A 111 0.05 3.77 -4.18
CA ILE A 111 1.16 4.39 -3.44
C ILE A 111 2.01 5.25 -4.39
N LYS A 112 2.43 4.71 -5.54
CA LYS A 112 3.23 5.47 -6.52
C LYS A 112 2.51 6.69 -7.07
N GLU A 113 1.21 6.57 -7.35
CA GLU A 113 0.36 7.68 -7.78
C GLU A 113 0.30 8.77 -6.71
N HIS A 114 0.06 8.40 -5.45
CA HIS A 114 0.04 9.30 -4.29
C HIS A 114 1.36 10.06 -4.16
N LEU A 115 2.49 9.36 -4.12
CA LEU A 115 3.81 9.98 -3.99
C LEU A 115 4.13 10.90 -5.17
N THR A 116 3.69 10.54 -6.38
CA THR A 116 3.88 11.39 -7.57
C THR A 116 3.00 12.64 -7.52
N LEU A 117 1.77 12.49 -7.02
CA LEU A 117 0.84 13.60 -6.86
C LEU A 117 1.35 14.58 -5.79
N ALA A 118 1.81 14.06 -4.65
CA ALA A 118 2.42 14.83 -3.57
C ALA A 118 3.56 15.73 -4.08
N LEU A 119 4.45 15.22 -4.93
CA LEU A 119 5.52 16.02 -5.55
C LEU A 119 4.99 17.16 -6.43
N LYS A 120 3.95 16.89 -7.24
CA LYS A 120 3.35 17.89 -8.12
C LYS A 120 2.60 18.95 -7.33
N GLU A 121 1.77 18.53 -6.39
CA GLU A 121 1.00 19.42 -5.51
C GLU A 121 1.93 20.28 -4.67
N ASN A 122 3.01 19.71 -4.13
CA ASN A 122 4.03 20.45 -3.39
C ASN A 122 4.58 21.61 -4.23
N PHE A 123 4.92 21.38 -5.50
CA PHE A 123 5.41 22.44 -6.39
C PHE A 123 4.37 23.56 -6.62
N PHE A 124 3.12 23.19 -6.90
CA PHE A 124 2.05 24.17 -7.11
C PHE A 124 1.76 24.99 -5.84
N MET A 125 1.73 24.32 -4.69
CA MET A 125 1.49 24.95 -3.39
C MET A 125 2.64 25.87 -3.02
N PHE A 126 3.89 25.39 -3.13
CA PHE A 126 5.08 26.18 -2.86
C PHE A 126 5.10 27.47 -3.68
N THR A 127 4.86 27.37 -4.99
CA THR A 127 4.86 28.54 -5.88
C THR A 127 3.69 29.50 -5.67
N ALA A 128 2.58 29.02 -5.10
CA ALA A 128 1.43 29.84 -4.72
C ALA A 128 1.63 30.58 -3.39
N ILE A 129 2.49 30.06 -2.51
CA ILE A 129 2.77 30.62 -1.18
C ILE A 129 3.97 31.57 -1.22
N ASP A 130 5.03 31.24 -1.97
CA ASP A 130 6.22 32.09 -2.19
C ASP A 130 5.87 33.32 -3.04
N LEU A 131 5.48 34.41 -2.36
CA LEU A 131 4.95 35.61 -3.00
C LEU A 131 5.69 36.88 -2.57
N LYS A 132 6.09 37.00 -1.30
CA LYS A 132 6.54 38.27 -0.72
C LYS A 132 7.61 38.07 0.37
N PRO A 133 8.91 38.13 0.01
CA PRO A 133 9.45 38.21 -1.35
C PRO A 133 9.36 36.86 -2.07
N ARG A 134 9.16 36.86 -3.39
CA ARG A 134 9.28 35.63 -4.19
C ARG A 134 10.75 35.23 -4.32
N ASN A 135 11.28 34.53 -3.32
CA ASN A 135 12.70 34.27 -3.16
C ASN A 135 13.07 32.79 -3.31
N GLY A 136 12.12 31.93 -3.67
CA GLY A 136 12.35 30.50 -3.81
C GLY A 136 12.45 29.78 -2.46
N MET A 137 11.95 30.39 -1.38
CA MET A 137 11.79 29.82 -0.05
C MET A 137 10.42 30.21 0.48
N VAL A 138 9.78 29.33 1.26
CA VAL A 138 8.50 29.64 1.90
C VAL A 138 8.75 29.95 3.36
N SER A 139 8.41 31.15 3.79
CA SER A 139 8.50 31.55 5.20
C SER A 139 7.28 31.08 6.01
N TRP A 140 7.46 30.92 7.33
CA TRP A 140 6.33 30.57 8.20
C TRP A 140 5.19 31.61 8.12
N GLU A 141 5.53 32.88 7.94
CA GLU A 141 4.53 33.95 7.80
C GLU A 141 3.70 33.80 6.51
N GLU A 142 4.32 33.43 5.39
CA GLU A 142 3.62 33.18 4.13
C GLU A 142 2.72 31.95 4.21
N TYR A 143 3.23 30.84 4.77
CA TYR A 143 2.43 29.63 4.98
C TYR A 143 1.25 29.90 5.94
N HIS A 144 1.49 30.58 7.05
CA HIS A 144 0.45 30.92 8.02
C HIS A 144 -0.63 31.83 7.41
N ARG A 145 -0.25 32.82 6.60
CA ARG A 145 -1.21 33.63 5.84
C ARG A 145 -2.03 32.77 4.88
N TYR A 146 -1.38 31.89 4.12
CA TYR A 146 -2.05 30.99 3.21
C TYR A 146 -3.08 30.10 3.96
N PHE A 147 -2.65 29.48 5.06
CA PHE A 147 -3.48 28.64 5.90
C PHE A 147 -4.73 29.37 6.39
N LEU A 148 -4.59 30.58 6.94
CA LEU A 148 -5.73 31.36 7.42
C LEU A 148 -6.67 31.78 6.28
N LYS A 149 -6.15 32.12 5.09
CA LYS A 149 -7.00 32.41 3.92
C LYS A 149 -7.84 31.21 3.49
N GLN A 150 -7.26 30.01 3.50
CA GLN A 150 -8.00 28.78 3.18
C GLN A 150 -9.12 28.48 4.18
N HIS A 151 -8.97 28.95 5.43
CA HIS A 151 -10.00 28.85 6.46
C HIS A 151 -10.95 30.05 6.51
N GLY A 152 -10.94 30.92 5.50
CA GLY A 152 -11.93 32.00 5.32
C GLY A 152 -11.62 33.30 6.05
N TYR A 153 -10.41 33.49 6.57
CA TYR A 153 -10.01 34.74 7.23
C TYR A 153 -9.50 35.77 6.21
N ASP A 154 -9.85 37.04 6.42
CA ASP A 154 -9.45 38.15 5.55
C ASP A 154 -8.03 38.67 5.88
N ASP A 155 -7.47 39.48 4.97
CA ASP A 155 -6.12 40.04 5.14
C ASP A 155 -6.00 40.93 6.40
N ASN A 156 -7.07 41.64 6.77
CA ASN A 156 -7.09 42.50 7.96
C ASN A 156 -6.96 41.68 9.25
N TYR A 157 -7.66 40.55 9.35
CA TYR A 157 -7.56 39.65 10.48
C TYR A 157 -6.15 39.05 10.58
N ILE A 158 -5.63 38.55 9.46
CA ILE A 158 -4.33 37.88 9.38
C ILE A 158 -3.19 38.83 9.80
N ASP A 159 -3.20 40.07 9.30
CA ASP A 159 -2.16 41.05 9.58
C ASP A 159 -2.12 41.45 11.07
N ASN A 160 -3.28 41.37 11.76
CA ASN A 160 -3.40 41.66 13.18
C ASN A 160 -3.13 40.44 14.10
N HIS A 161 -3.21 39.21 13.58
CA HIS A 161 -3.08 37.95 14.35
C HIS A 161 -1.89 37.11 13.91
N LYS A 162 -0.75 37.75 13.63
CA LYS A 162 0.48 37.05 13.19
C LYS A 162 1.08 36.12 14.25
N LYS A 163 0.86 36.41 15.53
CA LYS A 163 1.48 35.68 16.67
C LYS A 163 0.48 35.29 17.75
N ASP A 164 -0.47 36.17 18.05
CA ASP A 164 -1.52 35.92 19.03
C ASP A 164 -2.78 35.46 18.29
N HIS A 165 -3.03 34.15 18.26
CA HIS A 165 -4.23 33.54 17.67
C HIS A 165 -5.51 33.77 18.50
N LYS A 166 -5.61 34.92 19.19
CA LYS A 166 -6.77 35.26 20.03
C LYS A 166 -8.03 35.30 19.15
N GLY A 167 -9.12 34.70 19.63
CA GLY A 167 -10.37 34.59 18.88
C GLY A 167 -10.46 33.44 17.87
N LEU A 168 -9.36 32.75 17.51
CA LEU A 168 -9.46 31.54 16.67
C LEU A 168 -10.12 30.37 17.44
N PRO A 169 -10.90 29.51 16.74
CA PRO A 169 -11.37 28.24 17.29
C PRO A 169 -10.22 27.39 17.84
N ARG A 170 -10.50 26.57 18.85
CA ARG A 170 -9.48 25.71 19.49
C ARG A 170 -8.82 24.77 18.49
N GLU A 171 -9.64 24.14 17.65
CA GLU A 171 -9.20 23.21 16.60
C GLU A 171 -8.18 23.85 15.65
N LEU A 172 -8.43 25.10 15.25
CA LEU A 172 -7.55 25.82 14.33
C LEU A 172 -6.22 26.21 15.00
N LYS A 173 -6.25 26.58 16.28
CA LYS A 173 -5.03 26.83 17.06
C LYS A 173 -4.20 25.57 17.21
N GLU A 174 -4.85 24.45 17.52
CA GLU A 174 -4.18 23.14 17.62
C GLU A 174 -3.56 22.74 16.27
N ALA A 175 -4.26 22.95 15.16
CA ALA A 175 -3.73 22.72 13.81
C ALA A 175 -2.50 23.59 13.53
N ILE A 176 -2.56 24.89 13.81
CA ILE A 176 -1.41 25.80 13.64
C ILE A 176 -0.22 25.37 14.52
N MET A 177 -0.47 24.92 15.75
CA MET A 177 0.58 24.44 16.64
C MET A 177 1.22 23.14 16.13
N ARG A 178 0.42 22.20 15.61
CA ARG A 178 0.94 20.98 14.97
C ARG A 178 1.78 21.32 13.74
N ASP A 179 1.25 22.15 12.84
CA ASP A 179 1.97 22.60 11.65
C ASP A 179 3.29 23.28 12.02
N LYS A 180 3.31 24.08 13.10
CA LYS A 180 4.53 24.75 13.55
C LYS A 180 5.58 23.78 14.11
N ALA A 181 5.13 22.73 14.79
CA ALA A 181 6.03 21.68 15.26
C ALA A 181 6.63 20.90 14.08
N SER A 182 5.80 20.45 13.13
CA SER A 182 6.24 19.75 11.93
C SER A 182 7.14 20.62 11.04
N TRP A 183 6.83 21.92 10.93
CA TRP A 183 7.69 22.88 10.24
C TRP A 183 9.10 22.93 10.83
N SER A 184 9.19 22.99 12.16
CA SER A 184 10.48 23.02 12.84
C SER A 184 11.27 21.72 12.69
N GLN A 185 10.60 20.58 12.49
CA GLN A 185 11.26 19.30 12.21
C GLN A 185 11.77 19.22 10.76
N ALA A 186 11.00 19.77 9.82
CA ALA A 186 11.37 19.80 8.42
C ALA A 186 12.49 20.81 8.10
N ALA A 187 12.54 21.93 8.83
CA ALA A 187 13.57 22.95 8.69
C ALA A 187 14.93 22.43 9.20
N ARG A 188 15.87 22.16 8.29
CA ARG A 188 17.21 21.70 8.67
C ARG A 188 18.18 22.85 8.84
N ASP A 189 18.15 23.81 7.92
CA ASP A 189 19.11 24.92 7.91
C ASP A 189 18.58 26.18 8.59
N ASN A 190 17.33 26.56 8.28
CA ASN A 190 16.72 27.79 8.79
C ASN A 190 15.30 27.54 9.32
N PRO A 191 15.05 27.65 10.64
CA PRO A 191 13.72 27.42 11.20
C PRO A 191 12.65 28.41 10.70
N GLU A 192 13.04 29.55 10.14
CA GLU A 192 12.09 30.57 9.68
C GLU A 192 11.58 30.35 8.25
N GLN A 193 12.29 29.56 7.44
CA GLN A 193 12.04 29.41 6.01
C GLN A 193 12.35 28.00 5.53
N LEU A 194 11.48 27.42 4.70
CA LEU A 194 11.70 26.11 4.09
C LEU A 194 12.04 26.25 2.61
N THR A 195 13.04 25.49 2.17
CA THR A 195 13.28 25.20 0.75
C THR A 195 12.16 24.32 0.18
N ILE A 196 12.10 24.13 -1.14
CA ILE A 196 11.07 23.29 -1.76
C ILE A 196 11.09 21.83 -1.27
N ASP A 197 12.29 21.31 -0.99
CA ASP A 197 12.48 19.94 -0.51
C ASP A 197 12.10 19.80 0.98
N GLU A 198 12.41 20.81 1.80
CA GLU A 198 11.97 20.84 3.19
C GLU A 198 10.46 21.09 3.30
N PHE A 199 9.89 21.89 2.40
CA PHE A 199 8.43 22.07 2.32
C PHE A 199 7.72 20.76 1.93
N LEU A 200 8.36 19.94 1.08
CA LEU A 200 7.89 18.57 0.81
C LEU A 200 7.97 17.72 2.07
N ALA A 201 9.08 17.74 2.80
CA ALA A 201 9.21 17.00 4.07
C ALA A 201 8.16 17.41 5.11
N PHE A 202 7.79 18.69 5.14
CA PHE A 202 6.75 19.23 6.01
C PHE A 202 5.34 18.75 5.63
N ARG A 203 5.01 18.69 4.33
CA ARG A 203 3.66 18.37 3.85
C ARG A 203 3.42 16.88 3.55
N HIS A 204 4.47 16.22 3.08
CA HIS A 204 4.48 14.85 2.56
C HIS A 204 5.79 14.16 2.99
N PRO A 205 5.98 13.90 4.30
CA PRO A 205 7.17 13.25 4.82
C PRO A 205 7.47 11.92 4.10
N GLU A 206 6.42 11.17 3.74
CA GLU A 206 6.50 9.90 2.99
C GLU A 206 7.08 10.04 1.57
N SER A 207 7.03 11.25 1.00
CA SER A 207 7.56 11.56 -0.34
C SER A 207 8.96 12.18 -0.30
N SER A 208 9.44 12.59 0.88
CA SER A 208 10.70 13.29 1.06
C SER A 208 11.87 12.32 1.24
N HIS A 209 12.84 12.40 0.35
CA HIS A 209 14.06 11.60 0.47
C HIS A 209 14.85 11.93 1.75
N ALA A 210 14.87 13.20 2.16
CA ALA A 210 15.55 13.62 3.38
C ALA A 210 14.90 13.01 4.63
N THR A 211 13.57 12.93 4.66
CA THR A 211 12.82 12.32 5.76
C THR A 211 13.09 10.82 5.82
N ILE A 212 13.02 10.13 4.68
CA ILE A 212 13.33 8.69 4.60
C ILE A 212 14.77 8.42 5.09
N LEU A 213 15.75 9.23 4.68
CA LEU A 213 17.12 9.12 5.17
C LEU A 213 17.22 9.33 6.68
N SER A 214 16.47 10.29 7.24
CA SER A 214 16.44 10.51 8.68
C SER A 214 15.93 9.28 9.44
N ILE A 215 14.88 8.62 8.93
CA ILE A 215 14.34 7.38 9.52
C ILE A 215 15.37 6.24 9.43
N VAL A 216 16.12 6.15 8.33
CA VAL A 216 17.21 5.19 8.18
C VAL A 216 18.29 5.43 9.24
N GLU A 217 18.76 6.67 9.42
CA GLU A 217 19.78 6.99 10.43
C GLU A 217 19.27 6.75 11.85
N GLU A 218 18.02 7.09 12.15
CA GLU A 218 17.40 6.83 13.45
C GLU A 218 17.29 5.32 13.71
N THR A 219 16.90 4.54 12.70
CA THR A 219 16.79 3.09 12.82
C THR A 219 18.14 2.45 13.07
N ILE A 220 19.19 2.87 12.34
CA ILE A 220 20.56 2.40 12.59
C ILE A 220 21.00 2.81 13.99
N GLY A 221 20.90 4.10 14.35
CA GLY A 221 21.36 4.60 15.65
C GLY A 221 20.64 3.99 16.85
N ARG A 222 19.45 3.40 16.66
CA ARG A 222 18.70 2.69 17.69
C ARG A 222 19.03 1.20 17.77
N LEU A 223 19.26 0.54 16.63
CA LEU A 223 19.40 -0.92 16.55
C LEU A 223 20.86 -1.39 16.50
N ASP A 224 21.77 -0.58 15.97
CA ASP A 224 23.20 -0.89 15.82
C ASP A 224 23.90 -0.77 17.17
N VAL A 225 24.12 -1.91 17.85
CA VAL A 225 24.67 -1.96 19.21
C VAL A 225 26.19 -1.91 19.19
N ASP A 226 26.81 -2.48 18.14
CA ASP A 226 28.27 -2.53 18.01
C ASP A 226 28.86 -1.33 17.24
N GLU A 227 28.01 -0.44 16.73
CA GLU A 227 28.32 0.78 15.99
C GLU A 227 29.12 0.51 14.70
N ASP A 228 28.95 -0.67 14.07
CA ASP A 228 29.61 -1.03 12.82
C ASP A 228 28.93 -0.43 11.56
N GLY A 229 27.77 0.21 11.75
CA GLY A 229 26.98 0.87 10.72
C GLY A 229 26.12 -0.09 9.89
N LYS A 230 25.98 -1.34 10.34
CA LYS A 230 25.19 -2.40 9.71
C LYS A 230 24.35 -3.09 10.78
N LEU A 231 23.23 -3.67 10.37
CA LEU A 231 22.34 -4.37 11.31
C LEU A 231 22.44 -5.88 11.08
N THR A 232 22.75 -6.63 12.12
CA THR A 232 22.65 -8.10 12.13
C THR A 232 21.20 -8.57 12.32
N GLU A 233 20.91 -9.85 12.06
CA GLU A 233 19.58 -10.43 12.30
C GLU A 233 19.19 -10.32 13.78
N GLU A 234 20.17 -10.53 14.67
CA GLU A 234 20.01 -10.44 16.12
C GLU A 234 19.62 -9.02 16.54
N GLU A 235 20.33 -8.00 16.07
CA GLU A 235 20.04 -6.59 16.35
C GLU A 235 18.70 -6.14 15.76
N PHE A 236 18.41 -6.55 14.53
CA PHE A 236 17.18 -6.17 13.86
C PHE A 236 15.94 -6.78 14.55
N SER A 237 16.07 -7.98 15.11
CA SER A 237 14.96 -8.73 15.72
C SER A 237 14.86 -8.61 17.23
N ASP A 238 15.74 -7.85 17.88
CA ASP A 238 15.78 -7.71 19.34
C ASP A 238 14.50 -7.03 19.89
N PRO A 239 13.67 -7.74 20.69
CA PRO A 239 12.47 -7.17 21.29
C PRO A 239 12.76 -6.12 22.37
N THR A 240 13.98 -6.05 22.91
CA THR A 240 14.35 -5.03 23.91
C THR A 240 14.62 -3.66 23.28
N MET A 241 14.97 -3.63 22.00
CA MET A 241 15.25 -2.41 21.24
C MET A 241 14.02 -1.86 20.52
N ASN A 242 12.89 -2.59 20.55
CA ASN A 242 11.67 -2.25 19.83
C ASN A 242 10.45 -2.34 20.77
N GLU A 243 9.42 -1.53 20.52
CA GLU A 243 8.17 -1.68 21.25
C GLU A 243 7.41 -2.90 20.74
N VAL A 244 7.32 -3.94 21.58
CA VAL A 244 6.53 -5.15 21.28
C VAL A 244 5.05 -4.82 21.45
N PRO A 245 4.20 -4.99 20.42
CA PRO A 245 2.78 -4.70 20.54
C PRO A 245 2.08 -5.61 21.56
N ASP A 246 1.15 -5.06 22.35
CA ASP A 246 0.43 -5.79 23.42
C ASP A 246 -0.28 -7.08 22.97
N TYR A 247 -0.61 -7.19 21.69
CA TYR A 247 -1.31 -8.34 21.11
C TYR A 247 -0.36 -9.49 20.69
N MET A 248 0.96 -9.33 20.84
CA MET A 248 1.98 -10.23 20.33
C MET A 248 2.97 -10.64 21.42
N THR A 249 3.48 -11.86 21.38
CA THR A 249 4.57 -12.29 22.28
C THR A 249 5.93 -11.86 21.73
N GLU A 250 6.95 -11.72 22.60
CA GLU A 250 8.33 -11.42 22.17
C GLU A 250 8.86 -12.40 21.11
N GLU A 251 8.51 -13.69 21.23
CA GLU A 251 8.89 -14.71 20.24
C GLU A 251 8.21 -14.51 18.88
N GLN A 252 6.92 -14.18 18.87
CA GLN A 252 6.20 -13.86 17.63
C GLN A 252 6.77 -12.59 16.99
N PHE A 253 7.04 -11.57 17.80
CA PHE A 253 7.66 -10.32 17.35
C PHE A 253 9.02 -10.59 16.71
N ARG A 254 9.86 -11.37 17.38
CA ARG A 254 11.17 -11.74 16.85
C ARG A 254 11.06 -12.48 15.52
N LEU A 255 10.14 -13.45 15.41
CA LEU A 255 9.93 -14.19 14.17
C LEU A 255 9.49 -13.28 13.01
N ASP A 256 8.60 -12.33 13.28
CA ASP A 256 8.15 -11.36 12.28
C ASP A 256 9.30 -10.43 11.85
N ARG A 257 10.11 -9.95 12.80
CA ARG A 257 11.30 -9.14 12.51
C ARG A 257 12.38 -9.90 11.75
N ILE A 258 12.57 -11.19 12.02
CA ILE A 258 13.48 -12.05 11.23
C ILE A 258 12.99 -12.19 9.79
N ASN A 259 11.67 -12.26 9.57
CA ASN A 259 11.13 -12.31 8.21
C ASN A 259 11.32 -10.96 7.49
N GLU A 260 11.15 -9.84 8.19
CA GLU A 260 11.46 -8.51 7.67
C GLU A 260 12.94 -8.33 7.37
N PHE A 261 13.83 -8.83 8.23
CA PHE A 261 15.28 -8.82 8.02
C PHE A 261 15.65 -9.48 6.69
N LYS A 262 15.06 -10.64 6.38
CA LYS A 262 15.30 -11.36 5.12
C LYS A 262 14.83 -10.59 3.87
N ILE A 263 13.86 -9.69 4.03
CA ILE A 263 13.38 -8.82 2.95
C ILE A 263 14.33 -7.62 2.80
N ALA A 264 14.84 -7.10 3.92
CA ALA A 264 15.79 -6.00 3.95
C ALA A 264 17.18 -6.41 3.44
N ASP A 265 17.69 -7.59 3.80
CA ASP A 265 18.98 -8.15 3.36
C ASP A 265 18.89 -8.64 1.91
N LEU A 266 19.08 -7.71 0.98
CA LEU A 266 18.89 -7.93 -0.46
C LEU A 266 19.98 -8.83 -1.04
N ASP A 267 21.23 -8.64 -0.60
CA ASP A 267 22.37 -9.42 -1.08
C ASP A 267 22.58 -10.74 -0.31
N LYS A 268 21.84 -10.93 0.78
CA LYS A 268 21.81 -12.13 1.63
C LYS A 268 23.15 -12.40 2.31
N ASN A 269 23.86 -11.34 2.67
CA ASN A 269 25.15 -11.44 3.33
C ASN A 269 25.02 -11.61 4.86
N GLY A 270 23.80 -11.57 5.40
CA GLY A 270 23.52 -11.68 6.84
C GLY A 270 23.66 -10.37 7.61
N LYS A 271 23.76 -9.24 6.91
CA LYS A 271 23.79 -7.89 7.47
C LYS A 271 23.02 -6.92 6.56
N VAL A 272 22.21 -6.05 7.17
CA VAL A 272 21.51 -4.99 6.44
C VAL A 272 22.34 -3.71 6.51
N GLU A 273 22.84 -3.27 5.35
CA GLU A 273 23.54 -2.00 5.24
C GLU A 273 22.58 -0.82 5.04
N ARG A 274 23.05 0.41 5.30
CA ARG A 274 22.27 1.65 5.13
C ARG A 274 21.52 1.75 3.79
N LYS A 275 22.15 1.31 2.69
CA LYS A 275 21.52 1.34 1.36
C LYS A 275 20.36 0.35 1.24
N GLU A 276 20.50 -0.82 1.84
CA GLU A 276 19.49 -1.86 1.85
C GLU A 276 18.34 -1.46 2.77
N LEU A 277 18.64 -0.91 3.94
CA LEU A 277 17.65 -0.34 4.84
C LEU A 277 16.87 0.80 4.20
N LEU A 278 17.54 1.69 3.46
CA LEU A 278 16.90 2.73 2.67
C LEU A 278 15.93 2.14 1.63
N HIS A 279 16.31 1.06 0.95
CA HIS A 279 15.43 0.39 0.00
C HIS A 279 14.24 -0.27 0.70
N TYR A 280 14.45 -0.85 1.88
CA TYR A 280 13.43 -1.47 2.70
C TYR A 280 12.40 -0.47 3.24
N ILE A 281 12.84 0.73 3.65
CA ILE A 281 11.98 1.78 4.23
C ILE A 281 11.27 2.62 3.15
N ASP A 282 11.80 2.69 1.92
CA ASP A 282 11.18 3.48 0.84
C ASP A 282 9.73 2.99 0.58
N PRO A 283 8.70 3.83 0.79
CA PRO A 283 7.30 3.45 0.60
C PRO A 283 6.98 2.93 -0.81
N ARG A 284 7.83 3.22 -1.80
CA ARG A 284 7.70 2.72 -3.19
C ARG A 284 8.06 1.25 -3.33
N ASN A 285 8.71 0.65 -2.33
CA ASN A 285 9.06 -0.76 -2.34
C ASN A 285 7.78 -1.62 -2.37
N VAL A 286 7.77 -2.61 -3.25
CA VAL A 286 6.63 -3.51 -3.46
C VAL A 286 6.31 -4.30 -2.20
N HIS A 287 7.31 -4.59 -1.36
CA HIS A 287 7.11 -5.23 -0.06
C HIS A 287 6.02 -4.56 0.79
N HIS A 288 5.96 -3.23 0.84
CA HIS A 288 4.93 -2.53 1.63
C HIS A 288 3.53 -2.77 1.07
N ALA A 289 3.40 -2.77 -0.25
CA ALA A 289 2.13 -3.07 -0.92
C ALA A 289 1.72 -4.54 -0.71
N GLU A 290 2.68 -5.46 -0.71
CA GLU A 290 2.46 -6.89 -0.45
C GLU A 290 2.04 -7.12 1.00
N LYS A 291 2.72 -6.51 1.98
CA LYS A 291 2.36 -6.58 3.39
C LYS A 291 0.95 -6.06 3.64
N GLU A 292 0.60 -4.92 3.04
CA GLU A 292 -0.77 -4.38 3.09
C GLU A 292 -1.79 -5.32 2.44
N ALA A 293 -1.48 -5.88 1.27
CA ALA A 293 -2.36 -6.82 0.58
C ALA A 293 -2.61 -8.09 1.40
N VAL A 294 -1.56 -8.64 2.02
CA VAL A 294 -1.67 -9.81 2.93
C VAL A 294 -2.52 -9.47 4.14
N ASN A 295 -2.35 -8.29 4.75
CA ASN A 295 -3.16 -7.86 5.89
C ASN A 295 -4.64 -7.72 5.51
N LEU A 296 -4.93 -7.12 4.35
CA LEU A 296 -6.30 -6.98 3.84
C LEU A 296 -6.93 -8.34 3.52
N LEU A 297 -6.17 -9.25 2.90
CA LEU A 297 -6.61 -10.62 2.63
C LEU A 297 -6.93 -11.34 3.94
N ALA A 298 -6.02 -11.31 4.91
CA ALA A 298 -6.20 -11.97 6.21
C ALA A 298 -7.40 -11.41 7.00
N ALA A 299 -7.72 -10.12 6.83
CA ALA A 299 -8.85 -9.49 7.49
C ALA A 299 -10.20 -9.82 6.82
N ALA A 300 -10.24 -9.95 5.49
CA ALA A 300 -11.48 -10.01 4.73
C ALA A 300 -11.84 -11.38 4.16
N ASP A 301 -10.86 -12.27 3.96
CA ASP A 301 -11.05 -13.62 3.42
C ASP A 301 -11.76 -14.51 4.46
N SER A 302 -13.08 -14.42 4.46
CA SER A 302 -13.96 -15.09 5.42
C SER A 302 -14.07 -16.59 5.16
N ASN A 303 -13.87 -17.02 3.91
CA ASN A 303 -14.00 -18.42 3.50
C ASN A 303 -12.65 -19.16 3.40
N GLN A 304 -11.54 -18.43 3.54
CA GLN A 304 -10.16 -18.91 3.52
C GLN A 304 -9.76 -19.57 2.20
N ASP A 305 -10.29 -19.09 1.08
CA ASP A 305 -9.96 -19.58 -0.27
C ASP A 305 -8.76 -18.85 -0.91
N GLY A 306 -8.24 -17.81 -0.24
CA GLY A 306 -7.06 -17.07 -0.66
C GLY A 306 -7.33 -15.99 -1.72
N VAL A 307 -8.60 -15.71 -2.03
CA VAL A 307 -9.02 -14.63 -2.93
C VAL A 307 -10.15 -13.80 -2.29
N LEU A 308 -10.35 -12.57 -2.77
CA LEU A 308 -11.41 -11.71 -2.24
C LEU A 308 -12.52 -11.48 -3.26
N THR A 309 -13.74 -11.84 -2.87
CA THR A 309 -14.94 -11.44 -3.59
C THR A 309 -15.34 -10.00 -3.23
N LEU A 310 -16.10 -9.34 -4.10
CA LEU A 310 -16.66 -8.01 -3.79
C LEU A 310 -17.47 -8.02 -2.47
N VAL A 311 -18.08 -9.14 -2.12
CA VAL A 311 -18.90 -9.26 -0.91
C VAL A 311 -18.03 -9.19 0.33
N GLU A 312 -16.91 -9.89 0.35
CA GLU A 312 -15.94 -9.86 1.45
C GLU A 312 -15.34 -8.47 1.62
N VAL A 313 -15.00 -7.81 0.51
CA VAL A 313 -14.51 -6.42 0.54
C VAL A 313 -15.56 -5.45 1.09
N LEU A 314 -16.84 -5.61 0.73
CA LEU A 314 -17.92 -4.77 1.25
C LEU A 314 -18.27 -5.07 2.71
N ALA A 315 -18.11 -6.32 3.14
CA ALA A 315 -18.31 -6.72 4.53
C ALA A 315 -17.27 -6.05 5.45
N GLU A 316 -16.00 -6.03 5.04
CA GLU A 316 -14.89 -5.39 5.77
C GLU A 316 -14.59 -3.96 5.31
N ARG A 317 -15.63 -3.24 4.87
CA ARG A 317 -15.51 -1.90 4.28
C ARG A 317 -14.72 -0.90 5.12
N GLU A 318 -14.84 -0.92 6.45
CA GLU A 318 -14.15 0.04 7.31
C GLU A 318 -12.62 -0.09 7.21
N ILE A 319 -12.12 -1.31 7.03
CA ILE A 319 -10.69 -1.60 6.86
C ILE A 319 -10.25 -1.12 5.48
N PHE A 320 -10.98 -1.48 4.41
CA PHE A 320 -10.65 -1.05 3.05
C PHE A 320 -10.72 0.47 2.85
N MET A 321 -11.67 1.16 3.47
CA MET A 321 -11.76 2.62 3.36
C MET A 321 -10.59 3.37 4.00
N LYS A 322 -9.84 2.71 4.91
CA LYS A 322 -8.64 3.27 5.54
C LYS A 322 -7.34 2.74 4.92
N SER A 323 -7.44 1.79 4.01
CA SER A 323 -6.26 1.13 3.45
C SER A 323 -5.65 1.93 2.30
N LYS A 324 -4.39 1.62 1.99
CA LYS A 324 -3.67 2.24 0.85
C LYS A 324 -4.31 1.92 -0.51
N MET A 325 -5.22 0.95 -0.55
CA MET A 325 -6.01 0.61 -1.74
C MET A 325 -6.99 1.73 -2.12
N VAL A 326 -7.61 2.38 -1.12
CA VAL A 326 -8.67 3.37 -1.32
C VAL A 326 -8.17 4.79 -1.07
N ASP A 327 -7.48 5.01 0.06
CA ASP A 327 -7.02 6.33 0.48
C ASP A 327 -5.59 6.23 1.03
N ALA A 328 -4.63 6.23 0.10
CA ALA A 328 -3.21 6.20 0.44
C ALA A 328 -2.80 7.42 1.27
N ALA A 329 -3.34 8.61 0.99
CA ALA A 329 -2.99 9.83 1.72
C ALA A 329 -3.37 9.72 3.20
N LYS A 330 -4.61 9.33 3.48
CA LYS A 330 -5.08 9.14 4.86
C LYS A 330 -4.32 8.01 5.56
N SER A 331 -4.07 6.90 4.86
CA SER A 331 -3.30 5.79 5.42
C SER A 331 -1.88 6.20 5.81
N PHE A 332 -1.19 7.02 5.00
CA PHE A 332 0.12 7.54 5.36
C PHE A 332 0.07 8.54 6.53
N HIS A 333 -0.97 9.37 6.63
CA HIS A 333 -1.14 10.26 7.77
C HIS A 333 -1.31 9.55 9.12
N ASP A 334 -1.81 8.31 9.11
CA ASP A 334 -1.93 7.51 10.33
C ASP A 334 -0.59 6.82 10.71
N GLU A 335 0.38 6.77 9.78
CA GLU A 335 1.69 6.10 9.95
C GLU A 335 2.86 7.07 10.24
N PHE A 336 2.74 8.34 9.89
CA PHE A 336 3.83 9.34 9.93
C PHE A 336 3.54 10.53 10.85
#